data_AF-A7SPQ2-F1
#
_entry.id   AF-A7SPQ2-F1
#
_cell.length_a   1.000
_cell.length_b   1.000
_cell.length_c   1.000
_cell.angle_alpha   90.00
_cell.angle_beta   90.00
_cell.angle_gamma   90.00
#
_symmetry.space_group_name_H-M   'P 1'
#
loop_
_entity.id
_entity.type
_entity.pdbx_description
1 polymer ?
#
loop_
_entity_poly.entity_id
_entity_poly.type
_entity_poly.pdbx_seq_one_letter_code
_entity_poly.pdbx_strand_id
1 'polypeptide(L)'
;MSMSTSYRYEIERPSAKSLRKALKRQDQRIKNDQWNSERESTVKEDIKVNLIADWSEKLEETSQRRNVKRWHDETKSELSLANQELAAVRRAQLRKLLMEEEAMYKCELNAQEKAFYIKRT
;
A
#
# COMPACT_ATOMS: atom_id res chain seq x y z
N MET A 1 37.08 23.53 2.91
CA MET A 1 37.38 24.64 3.84
C MET A 1 38.85 24.55 4.23
N SER A 2 39.55 25.68 4.34
CA SER A 2 41.02 25.76 4.51
C SER A 2 41.51 25.08 5.79
N MET A 3 42.27 23.99 5.65
CA MET A 3 43.00 23.24 6.71
C MET A 3 44.31 23.94 7.13
N SER A 4 44.39 25.27 7.10
CA SER A 4 45.60 26.00 7.51
C SER A 4 45.43 26.59 8.90
N THR A 5 45.74 25.80 9.93
CA THR A 5 46.07 26.32 11.26
C THR A 5 47.58 26.48 11.36
N SER A 6 48.16 27.35 10.53
CA SER A 6 49.57 27.72 10.69
C SER A 6 49.69 28.73 11.83
N TYR A 7 50.33 28.30 12.93
CA TYR A 7 50.71 29.18 14.01
C TYR A 7 51.87 30.08 13.56
N ARG A 8 51.57 31.35 13.28
CA ARG A 8 52.57 32.42 13.17
C ARG A 8 52.80 33.08 14.54
N TYR A 9 53.00 32.26 15.57
CA TYR A 9 53.50 32.70 16.86
C TYR A 9 54.66 31.78 17.21
N GLU A 10 55.85 32.25 16.86
CA GLU A 10 57.12 31.62 17.21
C GLU A 10 57.14 31.37 18.72
N ILE A 11 57.50 30.14 19.09
CA ILE A 11 57.57 29.64 20.47
C ILE A 11 58.82 30.27 21.10
N GLU A 12 58.85 31.58 21.26
CA GLU A 12 59.97 32.26 21.91
C GLU A 12 59.73 32.40 23.43
N ARG A 13 58.47 32.39 23.89
CA ARG A 13 58.10 32.48 25.32
C ARG A 13 56.84 31.66 25.67
N PRO A 14 57.00 30.41 26.16
CA PRO A 14 55.89 29.52 26.52
C PRO A 14 54.95 30.06 27.62
N SER A 15 55.41 31.02 28.43
CA SER A 15 54.67 31.64 29.52
C SER A 15 53.88 32.90 29.12
N ALA A 16 53.95 33.32 27.85
CA ALA A 16 53.29 34.54 27.38
C ALA A 16 51.76 34.45 27.51
N LYS A 17 51.15 35.46 28.14
CA LYS A 17 49.69 35.56 28.34
C LYS A 17 48.90 35.52 27.02
N SER A 18 49.50 36.01 25.92
CA SER A 18 48.96 35.96 24.56
C SER A 18 48.85 34.53 24.02
N LEU A 19 49.88 33.71 24.22
CA LEU A 19 49.90 32.30 23.78
C LEU A 19 48.83 31.48 24.49
N ARG A 20 48.69 31.62 25.82
CA ARG A 20 47.62 30.96 26.59
C ARG A 20 46.22 31.36 26.12
N LYS A 21 46.02 32.64 25.75
CA LYS A 21 44.75 33.12 25.21
C LYS A 21 44.48 32.57 23.81
N ALA A 22 45.51 32.42 22.98
CA ALA A 22 45.41 31.83 21.66
C ALA A 22 45.06 30.34 21.72
N LEU A 23 45.74 29.57 22.58
CA LEU A 23 45.45 28.15 22.82
C LEU A 23 44.01 27.93 23.29
N LYS A 24 43.54 28.68 24.30
CA LYS A 24 42.13 28.61 24.74
C LYS A 24 41.12 28.89 23.63
N ARG A 25 41.44 29.82 22.72
CA ARG A 25 40.59 30.12 21.55
C ARG A 25 40.64 29.02 20.50
N GLN A 26 41.73 28.27 20.41
CA GLN A 26 41.83 27.11 19.54
C GLN A 26 41.04 25.95 20.12
N ASP A 27 41.20 25.65 21.40
CA ASP A 27 40.45 24.59 22.09
C ASP A 27 38.94 24.81 21.97
N GLN A 28 38.49 26.06 22.15
CA GLN A 28 37.08 26.39 21.98
C GLN A 28 36.60 26.23 20.53
N ARG A 29 37.46 26.54 19.53
CA ARG A 29 37.12 26.33 18.12
C ARG A 29 37.05 24.86 17.78
N ILE A 30 38.04 24.08 18.17
CA ILE A 30 38.06 22.62 17.98
C ILE A 30 36.81 21.99 18.62
N LYS A 31 36.46 22.39 19.85
CA LYS A 31 35.26 21.90 20.52
C LYS A 31 33.97 22.25 19.76
N ASN A 32 33.88 23.47 19.25
CA ASN A 32 32.71 23.90 18.46
C ASN A 32 32.64 23.17 17.12
N ASP A 33 33.78 22.96 16.45
CA ASP A 33 33.86 22.25 15.17
C ASP A 33 33.49 20.77 15.34
N GLN A 34 33.96 20.12 16.42
CA GLN A 34 33.57 18.76 16.78
C GLN A 34 32.06 18.66 17.04
N TRP A 35 31.51 19.57 17.84
CA TRP A 35 30.08 19.59 18.13
C TRP A 35 29.23 19.82 16.87
N ASN A 36 29.65 20.73 15.98
CA ASN A 36 28.97 20.94 14.70
C ASN A 36 29.07 19.70 13.80
N SER A 37 30.23 19.05 13.74
CA SER A 37 30.41 17.81 12.97
C SER A 37 29.53 16.67 13.49
N GLU A 38 29.39 16.52 14.80
CA GLU A 38 28.50 15.54 15.42
C GLU A 38 27.04 15.83 15.05
N ARG A 39 26.61 17.10 15.16
CA ARG A 39 25.25 17.51 14.75
C ARG A 39 24.97 17.24 13.28
N GLU A 40 25.92 17.56 12.40
CA GLU A 40 25.79 17.26 10.97
C GLU A 40 25.66 15.75 10.71
N SER A 41 26.39 14.93 11.46
CA SER A 41 26.27 13.47 11.38
C SER A 41 24.89 12.99 11.84
N THR A 42 24.39 13.49 12.97
CA THR A 42 23.06 13.15 13.49
C THR A 42 21.97 13.52 12.49
N VAL A 43 21.99 14.76 11.98
CA VAL A 43 20.99 15.23 11.00
C VAL A 43 21.01 14.37 9.73
N LYS A 44 22.19 13.97 9.25
CA LYS A 44 22.29 13.07 8.09
C LYS A 44 21.67 11.71 8.36
N GLU A 45 21.83 11.18 9.56
CA GLU A 45 21.24 9.89 9.93
C GLU A 45 19.72 9.99 10.07
N ASP A 46 19.23 11.04 10.72
CA ASP A 46 17.79 11.30 10.85
C ASP A 46 17.11 11.41 9.47
N ILE A 47 17.75 12.11 8.52
CA ILE A 47 17.24 12.22 7.15
C ILE A 47 17.13 10.84 6.50
N LYS A 48 18.13 9.96 6.66
CA LYS A 48 18.07 8.61 6.08
C LYS A 48 16.94 7.79 6.71
N VAL A 49 16.81 7.83 8.03
CA VAL A 49 15.76 7.10 8.75
C VAL A 49 14.39 7.55 8.26
N ASN A 50 14.17 8.86 8.14
CA ASN A 50 12.91 9.40 7.63
C ASN A 50 12.64 8.97 6.18
N LEU A 51 13.66 9.00 5.31
CA LEU A 51 13.50 8.53 3.93
C LEU A 51 13.13 7.05 3.84
N ILE A 52 13.73 6.21 4.69
CA ILE A 52 13.41 4.78 4.77
C ILE A 52 11.98 4.58 5.28
N ALA A 53 11.58 5.31 6.32
CA ALA A 53 10.22 5.26 6.88
C ALA A 53 9.17 5.67 5.83
N ASP A 54 9.36 6.81 5.18
CA ASP A 54 8.49 7.31 4.10
C ASP A 54 8.36 6.30 2.96
N TRP A 55 9.47 5.66 2.59
CA TRP A 55 9.47 4.66 1.53
C TRP A 55 8.70 3.39 1.94
N SER A 56 8.91 2.92 3.17
CA SER A 56 8.20 1.76 3.71
C SER A 56 6.69 2.00 3.78
N GLU A 57 6.27 3.15 4.29
CA GLU A 57 4.85 3.52 4.41
C GLU A 57 4.18 3.57 3.02
N LYS A 58 4.81 4.20 2.03
CA LYS A 58 4.30 4.24 0.66
C LYS A 58 4.25 2.86 0.01
N LEU A 59 5.21 1.99 0.31
CA LEU A 59 5.23 0.63 -0.20
C LEU A 59 4.07 -0.19 0.40
N GLU A 60 3.82 -0.05 1.69
CA GLU A 60 2.69 -0.69 2.36
C GLU A 60 1.36 -0.19 1.80
N GLU A 61 1.19 1.13 1.65
CA GLU A 61 -0.02 1.73 1.09
C GLU A 61 -0.29 1.22 -0.33
N THR A 62 0.73 1.20 -1.20
CA THR A 62 0.59 0.69 -2.56
C THR A 62 0.31 -0.81 -2.60
N SER A 63 0.87 -1.59 -1.67
CA SER A 63 0.57 -3.01 -1.49
C SER A 63 -0.89 -3.22 -1.08
N GLN A 64 -1.38 -2.50 -0.07
CA GLN A 64 -2.76 -2.58 0.40
C GLN A 64 -3.75 -2.20 -0.69
N ARG A 65 -3.49 -1.11 -1.43
CA ARG A 65 -4.34 -0.70 -2.57
C ARG A 65 -4.43 -1.79 -3.64
N ARG A 66 -3.32 -2.47 -3.95
CA ARG A 66 -3.31 -3.61 -4.90
C ARG A 66 -4.11 -4.79 -4.38
N ASN A 67 -3.99 -5.12 -3.09
CA ASN A 67 -4.74 -6.21 -2.48
C ASN A 67 -6.24 -5.94 -2.47
N VAL A 68 -6.66 -4.73 -2.10
CA VAL A 68 -8.07 -4.33 -2.12
C VAL A 68 -8.65 -4.40 -3.53
N LYS A 69 -7.90 -3.91 -4.53
CA LYS A 69 -8.33 -4.00 -5.93
C LYS A 69 -8.50 -5.45 -6.38
N ARG A 70 -7.51 -6.31 -6.10
CA ARG A 70 -7.56 -7.73 -6.44
C ARG A 70 -8.76 -8.41 -5.78
N TRP A 71 -8.95 -8.18 -4.48
CA TRP A 71 -10.06 -8.75 -3.73
C TRP A 71 -11.42 -8.30 -4.29
N HIS A 72 -11.53 -7.04 -4.70
CA HIS A 72 -12.73 -6.53 -5.36
C HIS A 72 -13.02 -7.23 -6.68
N ASP A 73 -12.00 -7.38 -7.54
CA ASP A 73 -12.13 -8.04 -8.84
C ASP A 73 -12.49 -9.53 -8.69
N GLU A 74 -11.86 -10.23 -7.75
CA GLU A 74 -12.17 -11.62 -7.38
C GLU A 74 -13.62 -11.75 -6.89
N THR A 75 -14.00 -10.95 -5.90
CA THR A 75 -15.37 -10.95 -5.32
C THR A 75 -16.42 -10.67 -6.40
N LYS A 76 -16.14 -9.74 -7.32
CA LYS A 76 -17.04 -9.43 -8.43
C LYS A 76 -17.21 -10.62 -9.37
N SER A 77 -16.13 -11.35 -9.66
CA SER A 77 -16.19 -12.55 -10.50
C SER A 77 -17.00 -13.67 -9.84
N GLU A 78 -16.79 -13.91 -8.55
CA GLU A 78 -17.52 -14.90 -7.75
C GLU A 78 -19.02 -14.59 -7.70
N LEU A 79 -19.37 -13.31 -7.46
CA LEU A 79 -20.76 -12.85 -7.48
C LEU A 79 -21.42 -13.07 -8.85
N SER A 80 -20.69 -12.84 -9.94
CA SER A 80 -21.20 -13.08 -11.29
C SER A 80 -21.52 -14.56 -11.52
N LEU A 81 -20.63 -15.47 -11.11
CA LEU A 81 -20.85 -16.91 -11.22
C LEU A 81 -22.02 -17.36 -10.35
N ALA A 82 -22.09 -16.91 -9.10
CA ALA A 82 -23.18 -17.24 -8.18
C ALA A 82 -24.54 -16.79 -8.74
N ASN A 83 -24.60 -15.61 -9.37
CA ASN A 83 -25.81 -15.12 -10.02
C ASN A 83 -26.22 -15.97 -11.24
N GLN A 84 -25.26 -16.44 -12.03
CA GLN A 84 -25.53 -17.34 -13.16
C GLN A 84 -26.09 -18.68 -12.68
N GLU A 85 -25.48 -19.27 -11.65
CA GLU A 85 -25.95 -20.51 -11.03
C GLU A 85 -27.36 -20.35 -10.46
N LEU A 86 -27.61 -19.27 -9.72
CA LEU A 86 -28.94 -18.96 -9.18
C LEU A 86 -29.99 -18.82 -10.29
N ALA A 87 -29.66 -18.15 -11.39
CA ALA A 87 -30.55 -18.02 -12.54
C ALA A 87 -30.81 -19.37 -13.21
N ALA A 88 -29.80 -20.24 -13.30
CA ALA A 88 -29.95 -21.60 -13.84
C ALA A 88 -30.89 -22.45 -12.98
N VAL A 89 -30.70 -22.41 -11.65
CA VAL A 89 -31.57 -23.12 -10.69
C VAL A 89 -33.01 -22.62 -10.78
N ARG A 90 -33.23 -21.30 -10.81
CA ARG A 90 -34.56 -20.71 -10.97
C ARG A 90 -35.24 -21.13 -12.27
N ARG A 91 -34.50 -21.14 -13.38
CA ARG A 91 -35.02 -21.60 -14.68
C ARG A 91 -35.39 -23.09 -14.65
N ALA A 92 -34.58 -23.92 -14.01
CA ALA A 92 -34.86 -25.35 -13.87
C ALA A 92 -36.12 -25.60 -13.04
N GLN A 93 -36.27 -24.89 -11.91
CA GLN A 93 -37.47 -24.95 -11.08
C GLN A 93 -38.71 -24.48 -11.84
N LEU A 94 -38.61 -23.36 -12.56
CA LEU A 94 -39.72 -22.85 -13.37
C LEU A 94 -40.13 -23.85 -14.46
N ARG A 95 -39.17 -24.47 -15.16
CA ARG A 95 -39.47 -25.52 -16.14
C ARG A 95 -40.21 -26.69 -15.51
N LYS A 96 -39.79 -27.13 -14.32
CA LYS A 96 -40.46 -28.21 -13.59
C LYS A 96 -41.93 -27.86 -13.29
N LEU A 97 -42.18 -26.66 -12.75
CA LEU A 97 -43.54 -26.19 -12.48
C LEU A 97 -44.38 -26.11 -13.75
N LEU A 98 -43.85 -25.56 -14.83
CA LEU A 98 -44.55 -25.48 -16.12
C LEU A 98 -44.87 -26.86 -16.69
N MET A 99 -43.98 -27.85 -16.53
CA MET A 99 -44.24 -29.23 -16.97
C MET A 99 -45.33 -29.90 -16.13
N GLU A 100 -45.36 -29.65 -14.82
CA GLU A 100 -46.40 -30.12 -13.92
C GLU A 100 -47.76 -29.49 -14.28
N GLU A 101 -47.80 -28.18 -14.50
CA GLU A 101 -49.00 -27.47 -14.97
C GLU A 101 -49.46 -27.95 -16.35
N GLU A 102 -48.55 -28.13 -17.30
CA GLU A 102 -48.88 -28.64 -18.64
C GLU A 102 -49.49 -30.05 -18.55
N ALA A 103 -48.94 -30.91 -17.69
CA ALA A 103 -49.48 -32.26 -17.47
C ALA A 103 -50.90 -32.20 -16.87
N MET A 104 -51.13 -31.34 -15.88
CA MET A 104 -52.45 -31.11 -15.30
C MET A 104 -53.45 -30.63 -16.37
N TYR A 105 -53.11 -29.61 -17.15
CA TYR A 105 -53.99 -29.10 -18.18
C TYR A 105 -54.24 -30.09 -19.31
N LYS A 106 -53.27 -30.94 -19.65
CA LYS A 106 -53.48 -32.05 -20.62
C LYS A 106 -54.56 -33.01 -20.13
N CYS A 107 -54.52 -33.39 -18.85
CA CYS A 107 -55.53 -34.25 -18.25
C CYS A 107 -56.92 -33.60 -18.29
N GLU A 108 -57.01 -32.31 -17.94
CA GLU A 108 -58.27 -31.56 -17.97
C GLU A 108 -58.84 -31.40 -19.38
N LEU A 109 -57.98 -31.08 -20.36
CA LEU A 109 -58.39 -30.96 -21.77
C LEU A 109 -58.86 -32.29 -22.34
N ASN A 110 -58.13 -33.38 -22.07
CA ASN A 110 -58.53 -34.72 -22.50
C ASN A 110 -59.88 -35.13 -21.92
N ALA A 111 -60.18 -34.75 -20.67
CA ALA A 111 -61.50 -34.97 -20.06
C ALA A 111 -62.62 -34.18 -20.77
N GLN A 112 -62.29 -33.10 -21.46
CA GLN A 112 -63.20 -32.32 -22.32
C GLN A 112 -63.13 -32.74 -23.80
N GLU A 113 -62.45 -33.84 -24.14
CA GLU A 113 -62.20 -34.31 -25.51
C GLU A 113 -61.46 -33.28 -26.39
N LYS A 114 -60.70 -32.38 -25.76
CA LYS A 114 -59.86 -31.36 -26.42
C LYS A 114 -58.38 -31.70 -26.21
N ALA A 115 -57.53 -31.13 -27.05
CA ALA A 115 -56.08 -31.29 -26.94
C ALA A 115 -55.35 -29.98 -27.24
N PHE A 116 -54.12 -29.86 -26.76
CA PHE A 116 -53.25 -28.74 -27.11
C PHE A 116 -52.90 -28.76 -28.60
N TYR A 117 -52.92 -27.57 -29.22
CA TYR A 117 -52.40 -27.40 -30.56
C TYR A 117 -50.88 -27.50 -30.56
N ILE A 118 -50.33 -28.46 -31.31
CA ILE A 118 -48.88 -28.63 -31.47
C ILE A 118 -48.53 -28.30 -32.92
N LYS A 119 -47.88 -27.15 -33.13
CA LYS A 119 -47.33 -26.80 -34.43
C LYS A 119 -46.09 -27.66 -34.70
N ARG A 120 -46.19 -28.60 -35.63
CA ARG A 120 -45.02 -29.35 -36.11
C ARG A 120 -44.20 -28.43 -37.02
N THR A 121 -42.99 -28.09 -36.59
CA THR A 121 -41.93 -27.51 -37.45
C THR A 121 -41.19 -28.61 -38.17
#